data_AF-A0A953DXA6-F1
#
_entry.id   AF-A0A953DXA6-F1
#
_cell.length_a   1.000
_cell.length_b   1.000
_cell.length_c   1.000
_cell.angle_alpha   90.00
_cell.angle_beta   90.00
_cell.angle_gamma   90.00
#
_symmetry.space_group_name_H-M   'P 1'
#
loop_
_entity.id
_entity.type
_entity.pdbx_description
1 polymer ?
#
loop_
_entity_poly.entity_id
_entity_poly.type
_entity_poly.pdbx_seq_one_letter_code
_entity_poly.pdbx_strand_id
1 'polypeptide(L)'
;MSRTPGSTPRAIELHVLLADWGEGTSQASGEEGQGAPATPNDATWRHRFYDTIFWATQGGDFSPVASASQLVGDVGLYTWSSPQMAADVQLWLDNPGANFGWLVLGDESEIATTKRFDTRESNNPPVLTIEYIAPRATPTPRPRPTPRARPTPVS
;
A
#
# COMPACT_ATOMS: atom_id res chain seq x y z
N MET A 1 11.43 4.94 -10.47
CA MET A 1 11.38 5.84 -11.62
C MET A 1 10.28 5.40 -12.56
N SER A 2 9.47 6.33 -13.07
CA SER A 2 8.50 6.01 -14.12
C SER A 2 9.19 5.84 -15.48
N ARG A 3 8.81 4.89 -16.35
CA ARG A 3 9.30 4.81 -17.75
C ARG A 3 8.13 4.53 -18.70
N THR A 4 8.05 5.25 -19.82
CA THR A 4 6.85 5.27 -20.67
C THR A 4 7.23 5.51 -22.13
N PRO A 5 6.48 4.99 -23.13
CA PRO A 5 6.71 5.28 -24.55
C PRO A 5 6.33 6.71 -24.99
N GLY A 6 5.59 7.46 -24.17
CA GLY A 6 5.06 8.79 -24.53
C GLY A 6 4.98 9.75 -23.34
N SER A 7 5.42 11.00 -23.56
CA SER A 7 5.51 12.06 -22.54
C SER A 7 4.17 12.63 -22.10
N THR A 8 3.06 12.24 -22.73
CA THR A 8 1.70 12.70 -22.37
C THR A 8 1.42 12.35 -20.91
N PRO A 9 1.15 13.35 -20.05
CA PRO A 9 0.77 13.11 -18.67
C PRO A 9 -0.56 12.35 -18.61
N ARG A 10 -0.60 11.29 -17.81
CA ARG A 10 -1.81 10.51 -17.52
C ARG A 10 -2.09 10.53 -16.04
N ALA A 11 -3.37 10.62 -15.66
CA ALA A 11 -3.77 10.45 -14.28
C ALA A 11 -3.54 8.98 -13.88
N ILE A 12 -2.82 8.79 -12.79
CA ILE A 12 -2.59 7.50 -12.17
C ILE A 12 -3.14 7.58 -10.75
N GLU A 13 -4.05 6.68 -10.42
CA GLU A 13 -4.82 6.68 -9.18
C GLU A 13 -4.37 5.55 -8.26
N LEU A 14 -4.49 5.79 -6.95
CA LEU A 14 -4.33 4.75 -5.93
C LEU A 14 -5.71 4.35 -5.43
N HIS A 15 -5.98 3.06 -5.32
CA HIS A 15 -7.22 2.51 -4.77
C HIS A 15 -6.92 1.44 -3.75
N VAL A 16 -7.60 1.44 -2.60
CA VAL A 16 -7.41 0.39 -1.58
C VAL A 16 -7.83 -0.96 -2.16
N LEU A 17 -6.94 -1.96 -2.10
CA LEU A 17 -7.29 -3.35 -2.40
C LEU A 17 -8.15 -3.92 -1.27
N LEU A 18 -9.20 -4.64 -1.64
CA LEU A 18 -10.20 -5.19 -0.72
C LEU A 18 -10.04 -6.70 -0.51
N ALA A 19 -9.09 -7.31 -1.22
CA ALA A 19 -8.80 -8.73 -1.13
C ALA A 19 -7.28 -8.96 -1.22
N ASP A 20 -6.82 -10.03 -0.57
CA ASP A 20 -5.44 -10.47 -0.68
C ASP A 20 -5.13 -10.96 -2.10
N TRP A 21 -3.84 -10.93 -2.44
CA TRP A 21 -3.32 -11.30 -3.74
C TRP A 21 -1.89 -11.81 -3.59
N GLY A 22 -1.43 -12.59 -4.57
CA GLY A 22 -0.13 -13.23 -4.53
C GLY A 22 0.88 -12.66 -5.53
N GLU A 23 2.16 -12.80 -5.15
CA GLU A 23 3.32 -12.58 -6.00
C GLU A 23 3.92 -13.96 -6.31
N GLY A 24 3.99 -14.33 -7.59
CA GLY A 24 4.63 -15.57 -8.04
C GLY A 24 6.03 -15.32 -8.62
N THR A 25 6.46 -16.22 -9.49
CA THR A 25 7.80 -16.19 -10.09
C THR A 25 7.83 -15.67 -11.52
N SER A 26 6.68 -15.25 -12.05
CA SER A 26 6.58 -14.74 -13.42
C SER A 26 7.43 -13.49 -13.61
N GLN A 27 8.32 -13.53 -14.59
CA GLN A 27 9.13 -12.37 -14.98
C GLN A 27 9.07 -12.19 -16.49
N ALA A 28 8.51 -11.06 -16.92
CA ALA A 28 8.45 -10.71 -18.34
C ALA A 28 9.81 -10.25 -18.83
N SER A 29 10.17 -10.60 -20.07
CA SER A 29 11.41 -10.12 -20.69
C SER A 29 11.26 -8.71 -21.25
N GLY A 30 12.38 -7.99 -21.39
CA GLY A 30 12.43 -6.70 -22.07
C GLY A 30 11.72 -5.60 -21.28
N GLU A 31 10.83 -4.85 -21.93
CA GLU A 31 10.06 -3.76 -21.32
C GLU A 31 8.75 -4.23 -20.66
N GLU A 32 8.58 -5.55 -20.50
CA GLU A 32 7.51 -6.21 -19.74
C GLU A 32 6.07 -6.05 -20.26
N GLY A 33 5.83 -5.23 -21.29
CA GLY A 33 4.49 -4.99 -21.84
C GLY A 33 3.81 -6.19 -22.49
N GLN A 34 4.54 -7.27 -22.79
CA GLN A 34 3.97 -8.54 -23.30
C GLN A 34 3.58 -9.51 -22.17
N GLY A 35 3.97 -9.22 -20.92
CA GLY A 35 3.80 -10.12 -19.79
C GLY A 35 4.67 -11.39 -19.88
N ALA A 36 4.40 -12.34 -18.98
CA ALA A 36 4.96 -13.68 -18.94
C ALA A 36 3.85 -14.70 -18.64
N PRO A 37 4.04 -16.00 -18.95
CA PRO A 37 3.12 -17.04 -18.52
C PRO A 37 2.99 -17.06 -17.00
N ALA A 38 1.76 -17.00 -16.49
CA ALA A 38 1.49 -17.02 -15.05
C ALA A 38 1.95 -18.32 -14.40
N THR A 39 2.57 -18.19 -13.23
CA THR A 39 3.00 -19.25 -12.33
C THR A 39 2.08 -19.30 -11.11
N PRO A 40 2.05 -20.43 -10.36
CA PRO A 40 1.27 -20.50 -9.14
C PRO A 40 1.54 -19.31 -8.22
N ASN A 41 0.50 -18.79 -7.57
CA ASN A 41 0.51 -17.61 -6.71
C ASN A 41 0.51 -16.25 -7.44
N ASP A 42 0.64 -16.17 -8.77
CA ASP A 42 0.59 -14.87 -9.46
C ASP A 42 -0.81 -14.24 -9.42
N ALA A 43 -0.85 -12.93 -9.14
CA ALA A 43 -1.99 -12.10 -9.50
C ALA A 43 -2.04 -11.91 -11.03
N THR A 44 -3.22 -12.14 -11.61
CA THR A 44 -3.51 -11.95 -13.03
C THR A 44 -4.82 -11.17 -13.17
N TRP A 45 -5.23 -10.83 -14.40
CA TRP A 45 -6.54 -10.20 -14.64
C TRP A 45 -7.72 -10.98 -14.05
N ARG A 46 -7.63 -12.31 -13.99
CA ARG A 46 -8.71 -13.18 -13.50
C ARG A 46 -8.47 -13.73 -12.09
N HIS A 47 -7.23 -14.00 -11.72
CA HIS A 47 -6.87 -14.67 -10.47
C HIS A 47 -6.16 -13.74 -9.49
N ARG A 48 -6.53 -13.84 -8.22
CA ARG A 48 -5.78 -13.29 -7.08
C ARG A 48 -4.57 -14.15 -6.73
N PHE A 49 -4.76 -15.47 -6.88
CA PHE A 49 -3.73 -16.48 -6.73
C PHE A 49 -3.92 -17.50 -7.86
N TYR A 50 -3.15 -17.36 -8.92
CA TYR A 50 -3.18 -18.31 -10.03
C TYR A 50 -2.82 -19.72 -9.53
N ASP A 51 -3.51 -20.79 -9.94
CA ASP A 51 -4.61 -20.91 -10.90
C ASP A 51 -5.97 -21.22 -10.24
N THR A 52 -6.12 -20.90 -8.94
CA THR A 52 -7.23 -21.43 -8.13
C THR A 52 -8.17 -20.37 -7.56
N ILE A 53 -7.67 -19.19 -7.20
CA ILE A 53 -8.46 -18.16 -6.51
C ILE A 53 -8.70 -16.98 -7.44
N PHE A 54 -9.97 -16.68 -7.72
CA PHE A 54 -10.39 -15.60 -8.60
C PHE A 54 -10.55 -14.26 -7.85
N TRP A 55 -10.42 -13.17 -8.61
CA TRP A 55 -11.02 -11.88 -8.22
C TRP A 55 -12.55 -11.98 -8.32
N ALA A 56 -13.28 -11.24 -7.47
CA ALA A 56 -14.73 -11.13 -7.66
C ALA A 56 -15.05 -10.26 -8.89
N THR A 57 -14.27 -9.19 -9.11
CA THR A 57 -14.27 -8.37 -10.32
C THR A 57 -12.95 -8.51 -11.05
N GLN A 58 -12.99 -8.89 -12.33
CA GLN A 58 -11.75 -9.00 -13.11
C GLN A 58 -11.00 -7.66 -13.14
N GLY A 59 -9.67 -7.72 -13.02
CA GLY A 59 -8.80 -6.56 -12.89
C GLY A 59 -8.47 -6.18 -11.45
N GLY A 60 -9.22 -6.67 -10.46
CA GLY A 60 -8.95 -6.43 -9.06
C GLY A 60 -10.21 -6.14 -8.25
N ASP A 61 -10.20 -6.53 -6.98
CA ASP A 61 -11.21 -6.14 -6.01
C ASP A 61 -10.69 -4.91 -5.24
N PHE A 62 -11.12 -3.71 -5.62
CA PHE A 62 -10.64 -2.46 -5.05
C PHE A 62 -11.77 -1.47 -4.74
N SER A 63 -11.50 -0.52 -3.85
CA SER A 63 -12.43 0.56 -3.52
C SER A 63 -12.65 1.48 -4.72
N PRO A 64 -13.90 1.81 -5.10
CA PRO A 64 -14.16 2.78 -6.17
C PRO A 64 -13.76 4.21 -5.80
N VAL A 65 -13.49 4.48 -4.52
CA VAL A 65 -12.98 5.77 -4.05
C VAL A 65 -11.47 5.79 -4.22
N ALA A 66 -10.97 6.67 -5.08
CA ALA A 66 -9.54 6.89 -5.23
C ALA A 66 -8.96 7.48 -3.94
N SER A 67 -7.91 6.83 -3.44
CA SER A 67 -7.08 7.29 -2.34
C SER A 67 -6.29 8.52 -2.73
N ALA A 68 -5.71 8.56 -3.92
CA ALA A 68 -5.03 9.73 -4.46
C ALA A 68 -4.94 9.64 -5.98
N SER A 69 -4.71 10.76 -6.65
CA SER A 69 -4.47 10.83 -8.09
C SER A 69 -3.25 11.71 -8.37
N GLN A 70 -2.43 11.32 -9.33
CA GLN A 70 -1.23 12.06 -9.74
C GLN A 70 -1.08 12.02 -11.26
N LEU A 71 -0.67 13.14 -11.86
CA LEU A 71 -0.31 13.19 -13.27
C LEU A 71 1.12 12.66 -13.47
N VAL A 72 1.24 11.55 -14.19
CA VAL A 72 2.51 10.89 -14.51
C VAL A 72 2.84 11.08 -15.98
N GLY A 73 3.89 11.85 -16.27
CA GLY A 73 4.37 12.17 -17.61
C GLY A 73 5.69 11.47 -17.93
N ASP A 74 6.75 12.27 -17.99
CA ASP A 74 8.13 11.85 -18.28
C ASP A 74 8.75 10.95 -17.19
N VAL A 75 9.95 10.44 -17.46
CA VAL A 75 10.73 9.68 -16.49
C VAL A 75 11.04 10.55 -15.27
N GLY A 76 10.62 10.10 -14.09
CA GLY A 76 10.80 10.85 -12.86
C GLY A 76 10.34 10.11 -11.61
N LEU A 77 10.47 10.83 -10.49
CA LEU A 77 9.88 10.47 -9.20
C LEU A 77 8.51 11.15 -9.08
N TYR A 78 7.54 10.38 -8.62
CA TYR A 78 6.16 10.84 -8.45
C TYR A 78 5.70 10.51 -7.04
N THR A 79 5.01 11.47 -6.42
CA THR A 79 4.48 11.34 -5.07
C THR A 79 2.97 11.47 -5.11
N TRP A 80 2.28 10.54 -4.48
CA TRP A 80 0.87 10.64 -4.14
C TRP A 80 0.75 11.08 -2.69
N SER A 81 -0.15 12.02 -2.43
CA SER A 81 -0.47 12.46 -1.08
C SER A 81 -1.88 13.03 -1.06
N SER A 82 -2.68 12.61 -0.08
CA SER A 82 -4.03 13.11 0.10
C SER A 82 -4.51 12.84 1.54
N PRO A 83 -5.58 13.52 1.99
CA PRO A 83 -6.26 13.15 3.22
C PRO A 83 -6.83 11.73 3.22
N GLN A 84 -7.25 11.23 2.05
CA GLN A 84 -7.82 9.88 1.94
C GLN A 84 -6.75 8.81 2.15
N MET A 85 -5.52 8.99 1.65
CA MET A 85 -4.42 8.06 1.94
C MET A 85 -4.13 7.97 3.45
N ALA A 86 -4.21 9.11 4.17
CA ALA A 86 -4.07 9.11 5.62
C ALA A 86 -5.22 8.35 6.30
N ALA A 87 -6.45 8.49 5.81
CA ALA A 87 -7.60 7.73 6.29
C ALA A 87 -7.46 6.22 6.04
N ASP A 88 -6.93 5.82 4.89
CA ASP A 88 -6.68 4.40 4.57
C ASP A 88 -5.61 3.81 5.51
N VAL A 89 -4.51 4.53 5.75
CA VAL A 89 -3.47 4.10 6.69
C VAL A 89 -4.00 4.02 8.12
N GLN A 90 -4.84 4.98 8.53
CA GLN A 90 -5.51 4.93 9.83
C GLN A 90 -6.45 3.71 9.94
N LEU A 91 -7.21 3.41 8.87
CA LEU A 91 -8.05 2.22 8.81
C LEU A 91 -7.25 0.93 8.96
N TRP A 92 -6.08 0.84 8.33
CA TRP A 92 -5.18 -0.32 8.45
C TRP A 92 -4.54 -0.43 9.83
N LEU A 93 -4.26 0.70 10.49
CA LEU A 93 -3.79 0.70 11.87
C LEU A 93 -4.87 0.15 12.82
N ASP A 94 -6.12 0.57 12.61
CA ASP A 94 -7.25 0.14 13.44
C ASP A 94 -7.71 -1.30 13.10
N ASN A 95 -7.54 -1.73 11.85
CA ASN A 95 -7.94 -3.05 11.34
C ASN A 95 -6.82 -3.67 10.47
N PRO A 96 -5.76 -4.23 11.06
CA PRO A 96 -4.60 -4.72 10.32
C PRO A 96 -4.92 -5.82 9.28
N GLY A 97 -5.95 -6.64 9.52
CA GLY A 97 -6.38 -7.68 8.60
C GLY A 97 -7.05 -7.18 7.31
N ALA A 98 -7.33 -5.88 7.21
CA ALA A 98 -7.87 -5.23 6.00
C ALA A 98 -6.78 -4.58 5.13
N ASN A 99 -5.50 -4.72 5.49
CA ASN A 99 -4.41 -4.14 4.73
C ASN A 99 -3.93 -5.10 3.63
N PHE A 100 -4.37 -4.83 2.40
CA PHE A 100 -3.88 -5.50 1.18
C PHE A 100 -3.09 -4.56 0.26
N GLY A 101 -2.79 -3.35 0.75
CA GLY A 101 -2.11 -2.29 0.01
C GLY A 101 -3.02 -1.48 -0.92
N TRP A 102 -2.40 -0.69 -1.78
CA TRP A 102 -3.06 0.05 -2.85
C TRP A 102 -2.80 -0.59 -4.20
N LEU A 103 -3.84 -0.64 -5.04
CA LEU A 103 -3.74 -0.84 -6.49
C LEU A 103 -3.39 0.50 -7.15
N VAL A 104 -2.46 0.46 -8.11
CA VAL A 104 -2.09 1.61 -8.95
C VAL A 104 -2.83 1.48 -10.27
N LEU A 105 -3.81 2.36 -10.51
CA LEU A 105 -4.70 2.30 -11.67
C LEU A 105 -4.35 3.41 -12.67
N GLY A 106 -4.18 3.04 -13.93
CA GLY A 106 -4.07 4.00 -15.03
C GLY A 106 -5.35 4.07 -15.86
N ASP A 107 -5.35 4.91 -16.88
CA ASP A 107 -6.44 4.96 -17.86
C ASP A 107 -6.44 3.72 -18.75
N GLU A 108 -7.42 2.83 -18.53
CA GLU A 108 -7.64 1.61 -19.31
C GLU A 108 -8.59 1.81 -20.50
N SER A 109 -9.11 3.01 -20.73
CA SER A 109 -10.05 3.31 -21.81
C SER A 109 -9.38 3.68 -23.14
N GLU A 110 -8.10 4.05 -23.08
CA GLU A 110 -7.29 4.41 -24.25
C GLU A 110 -6.18 3.39 -24.50
N ILE A 111 -5.72 3.31 -25.76
CA ILE A 111 -4.62 2.44 -26.15
C ILE A 111 -3.28 3.12 -25.81
N ALA A 112 -2.30 2.33 -25.35
CA ALA A 112 -0.93 2.77 -25.10
C ALA A 112 -0.77 3.88 -24.04
N THR A 113 -1.51 3.77 -22.94
CA THR A 113 -1.46 4.67 -21.78
C THR A 113 -0.47 4.26 -20.69
N THR A 114 0.17 3.09 -20.82
CA THR A 114 0.95 2.44 -19.77
C THR A 114 2.07 3.33 -19.22
N LYS A 115 2.15 3.36 -17.88
CA LYS A 115 3.25 3.96 -17.12
C LYS A 115 3.91 2.85 -16.29
N ARG A 116 5.21 2.61 -16.49
CA ARG A 116 5.96 1.62 -15.70
C ARG A 116 6.51 2.26 -14.44
N PHE A 117 6.47 1.58 -13.31
CA PHE A 117 7.10 2.01 -12.05
C PHE A 117 8.17 1.01 -11.60
N ASP A 118 9.08 1.48 -10.74
CA ASP A 118 10.13 0.62 -10.17
C ASP A 118 9.53 -0.29 -9.08
N THR A 119 9.98 -1.54 -9.03
CA THR A 119 9.54 -2.53 -8.03
C THR A 119 10.33 -2.41 -6.71
N ARG A 120 9.94 -3.22 -5.69
CA ARG A 120 10.64 -3.29 -4.40
C ARG A 120 12.06 -3.89 -4.51
N GLU A 121 12.35 -4.62 -5.58
CA GLU A 121 13.66 -5.22 -5.91
C GLU A 121 14.59 -4.27 -6.66
N SER A 122 14.08 -3.11 -7.08
CA SER A 122 14.88 -2.13 -7.81
C SER A 122 15.85 -1.37 -6.89
N ASN A 123 16.78 -0.63 -7.50
CA ASN A 123 17.66 0.29 -6.76
C ASN A 123 16.93 1.54 -6.22
N ASN A 124 15.68 1.78 -6.61
CA ASN A 124 14.87 2.91 -6.17
C ASN A 124 13.45 2.43 -5.80
N PRO A 125 13.33 1.62 -4.74
CA PRO A 125 12.06 1.00 -4.39
C PRO A 125 11.01 2.05 -3.97
N PRO A 126 9.71 1.77 -4.14
CA PRO A 126 8.66 2.64 -3.65
C PRO A 126 8.70 2.73 -2.11
N VAL A 127 8.39 3.92 -1.58
CA VAL A 127 8.41 4.21 -0.13
C VAL A 127 7.11 4.87 0.29
N LEU A 128 6.57 4.44 1.44
CA LEU A 128 5.48 5.12 2.14
C LEU A 128 6.05 5.90 3.32
N THR A 129 5.90 7.22 3.31
CA THR A 129 6.29 8.11 4.42
C THR A 129 5.05 8.50 5.21
N ILE A 130 5.07 8.25 6.52
CA ILE A 130 3.96 8.57 7.43
C ILE A 130 4.46 9.57 8.48
N GLU A 131 3.83 10.74 8.52
CA GLU A 131 3.99 11.70 9.61
C GLU A 131 2.81 11.53 10.58
N TYR A 132 3.10 11.31 11.87
CA TYR A 132 2.08 11.06 12.88
C TYR A 132 2.42 11.75 14.20
N ILE A 133 1.38 11.99 15.00
CA ILE A 133 1.52 12.48 16.37
C ILE A 133 1.35 11.30 17.31
N ALA A 134 2.39 10.97 18.09
CA ALA A 134 2.30 9.92 19.08
C ALA A 134 1.33 10.32 20.21
N PRO A 135 0.48 9.40 20.70
CA PRO A 135 -0.33 9.68 21.88
C PRO A 135 0.57 9.99 23.07
N ARG A 136 0.15 10.95 23.90
CA ARG A 136 0.88 11.30 25.12
C ARG A 136 1.00 10.05 26.00
N ALA A 137 2.22 9.71 26.43
CA ALA A 137 2.43 8.66 27.41
C ALA A 137 1.57 8.95 28.65
N THR A 138 0.76 7.98 29.07
CA THR A 138 0.11 8.06 30.37
C THR A 138 1.20 8.06 31.44
N PRO A 139 1.28 9.06 32.33
CA PRO A 139 2.26 9.02 33.40
C PRO A 139 2.01 7.77 34.25
N THR A 140 3.01 6.90 34.36
CA THR A 140 2.96 5.74 35.25
C THR A 140 2.65 6.23 36.67
N PRO A 141 1.56 5.78 37.32
CA PRO A 141 1.30 6.15 38.70
C PRO A 141 2.50 5.75 39.55
N ARG A 142 3.16 6.73 40.17
CA ARG A 142 4.21 6.42 41.14
C ARG A 142 3.56 5.67 42.30
N PRO A 143 4.02 4.46 42.67
CA PRO A 143 3.48 3.79 43.85
C PRO A 143 3.62 4.73 45.05
N ARG A 144 2.51 4.95 45.75
CA ARG A 144 2.50 5.74 46.98
C ARG A 144 3.43 5.04 47.99
N PRO A 145 4.45 5.71 48.55
CA PRO A 145 5.25 5.09 49.59
C PRO A 145 4.33 4.66 50.74
N THR A 146 4.43 3.39 51.13
CA THR A 146 3.70 2.84 52.28
C THR A 146 4.05 3.65 53.52
N PRO A 147 3.06 4.15 54.30
CA PRO A 147 3.36 4.81 55.56
C PRO A 147 4.17 3.86 56.45
N ARG A 148 5.36 4.29 56.88
CA ARG A 148 6.17 3.52 57.84
C ARG A 148 5.38 3.37 59.13
N ALA A 149 5.21 2.14 59.62
CA ALA A 149 4.56 1.90 60.90
C ALA A 149 5.25 2.72 62.00
N ARG A 150 4.46 3.48 62.76
CA ARG A 150 4.92 4.22 63.94
C ARG A 150 5.34 3.20 65.00
N PRO A 151 6.57 3.25 65.56
CA PRO A 151 6.94 2.35 66.64
C PRO A 151 6.02 2.57 67.84
N THR A 152 5.46 1.49 68.36
CA THR A 152 4.68 1.47 69.60
C THR A 152 5.61 1.75 70.78
N PRO A 153 5.30 2.67 71.70
CA PRO A 153 6.11 2.88 72.90
C PRO A 153 5.98 1.67 73.81
N VAL A 154 7.10 1.10 74.23
CA VAL A 154 7.15 0.10 75.31
C VAL A 154 7.23 0.86 76.64
N SER A 155 6.35 0.49 77.58
CA SER A 155 6.32 1.00 78.96
C SER A 155 7.40 0.36 79.83
#